data_AF-A0A8T7BFY5-F1
#
_entry.id   AF-A0A8T7BFY5-F1
#
_cell.length_a   1.000
_cell.length_b   1.000
_cell.length_c   1.000
_cell.angle_alpha   90.00
_cell.angle_beta   90.00
_cell.angle_gamma   90.00
#
_symmetry.space_group_name_H-M   'P 1'
#
loop_
_entity.id
_entity.type
_entity.pdbx_description
1 polymer ?
#
loop_
_entity_poly.entity_id
_entity_poly.type
_entity_poly.pdbx_seq_one_letter_code
_entity_poly.pdbx_strand_id
1 'polypeptide(L)'
;WHAATSDNGWFASPDNGVVDPAGRLWVATDQGPAVPLSGCNDGLWALETSDELRGMGKMFYRAPSGAEVSGPCFTPDGENLFIAVQHPGDSMRPGVARVETARTRWPDFDNNTPPRPSVVVVQRKGGGKIA
;
A
#
# COMPACT_ATOMS: atom_id res chain seq x y z
N TRP A 1 2.85 -17.74 -11.41
CA TRP A 1 3.32 -16.39 -11.75
C TRP A 1 2.92 -16.10 -13.18
N HIS A 2 2.53 -14.87 -13.50
CA HIS A 2 2.11 -14.48 -14.85
C HIS A 2 3.27 -13.79 -15.59
N ALA A 3 3.47 -14.11 -16.87
CA ALA A 3 4.62 -13.62 -17.62
C ALA A 3 4.59 -12.10 -17.88
N ALA A 4 3.41 -11.48 -17.86
CA ALA A 4 3.27 -10.03 -18.00
C ALA A 4 3.51 -9.24 -16.69
N THR A 5 3.79 -9.92 -15.56
CA THR A 5 4.11 -9.23 -14.30
C THR A 5 5.44 -8.48 -14.45
N SER A 6 5.38 -7.15 -14.41
CA SER A 6 6.56 -6.27 -14.43
C SER A 6 7.43 -6.44 -13.17
N ASP A 7 8.64 -5.88 -13.17
CA ASP A 7 9.55 -5.87 -12.01
C ASP A 7 8.90 -5.29 -10.74
N ASN A 8 7.98 -4.33 -10.88
CA ASN A 8 7.26 -3.74 -9.74
C ASN A 8 5.99 -4.52 -9.36
N GLY A 9 5.58 -5.52 -10.13
CA GLY A 9 4.36 -6.30 -9.89
C GLY A 9 4.51 -7.32 -8.76
N TRP A 10 5.73 -7.52 -8.27
CA TRP A 10 6.06 -8.42 -7.18
C TRP A 10 5.98 -7.71 -5.83
N PHE A 11 5.60 -8.47 -4.80
CA PHE A 11 5.50 -8.01 -3.41
C PHE A 11 6.01 -9.07 -2.44
N ALA A 12 6.33 -8.66 -1.22
CA ALA A 12 6.75 -9.51 -0.12
C ALA A 12 5.88 -9.23 1.11
N SER A 13 5.84 -10.18 2.04
CA SER A 13 5.11 -10.08 3.31
C SER A 13 3.66 -9.57 3.16
N PRO A 14 2.80 -10.29 2.41
CA PRO A 14 1.38 -9.95 2.34
C PRO A 14 0.75 -10.05 3.74
N ASP A 15 -0.06 -9.07 4.10
CA ASP A 15 -0.76 -9.02 5.38
C ASP A 15 -2.28 -9.02 5.15
N ASN A 16 -2.84 -7.93 4.63
CA ASN A 16 -4.29 -7.81 4.41
C ASN A 16 -4.66 -7.92 2.93
N GLY A 17 -5.94 -8.19 2.65
CA GLY A 17 -6.45 -8.09 1.29
C GLY A 17 -7.96 -7.92 1.19
N VAL A 18 -8.40 -7.50 0.01
CA VAL A 18 -9.82 -7.29 -0.31
C VAL A 18 -10.06 -7.68 -1.77
N VAL A 19 -11.26 -8.18 -2.08
CA VAL A 19 -11.71 -8.38 -3.45
C VAL A 19 -12.54 -7.17 -3.87
N ASP A 20 -12.17 -6.53 -4.97
CA ASP A 20 -12.91 -5.37 -5.46
C ASP A 20 -14.22 -5.77 -6.17
N PRO A 21 -15.11 -4.83 -6.52
CA PRO A 21 -16.36 -5.14 -7.20
C PRO A 21 -16.21 -5.77 -8.59
N ALA A 22 -15.03 -5.74 -9.20
CA ALA A 22 -14.73 -6.40 -10.47
C ALA A 22 -14.12 -7.81 -10.28
N GLY A 23 -13.86 -8.23 -9.04
CA GLY A 23 -13.32 -9.55 -8.72
C GLY A 23 -11.79 -9.61 -8.61
N ARG A 24 -11.07 -8.48 -8.71
CA ARG A 24 -9.60 -8.48 -8.53
C ARG A 24 -9.25 -8.58 -7.05
N LEU A 25 -8.18 -9.30 -6.75
CA LEU A 25 -7.64 -9.39 -5.40
C LEU A 25 -6.65 -8.26 -5.17
N TRP A 26 -6.84 -7.49 -4.11
CA TRP A 26 -5.94 -6.41 -3.70
C TRP A 26 -5.21 -6.85 -2.44
N VAL A 27 -3.89 -6.76 -2.45
CA VAL A 27 -3.01 -7.25 -1.38
C VAL A 27 -2.18 -6.10 -0.83
N ALA A 28 -2.28 -5.89 0.47
CA ALA A 28 -1.47 -4.93 1.22
C ALA A 28 -0.31 -5.66 1.91
N THR A 29 0.79 -4.96 2.14
CA THR A 29 2.02 -5.56 2.70
C THR A 29 2.47 -4.87 3.98
N ASP A 30 3.05 -5.68 4.87
CA ASP A 30 3.83 -5.27 6.05
C ASP A 30 5.12 -6.07 6.06
N GLN A 31 6.22 -5.43 5.67
CA GLN A 31 7.53 -6.07 5.66
C GLN A 31 8.34 -5.84 6.93
N GLY A 32 7.96 -4.88 7.78
CA GLY A 32 8.74 -4.50 8.96
C GLY A 32 10.25 -4.30 8.66
N PRO A 33 11.16 -4.88 9.46
CA PRO A 33 12.60 -4.73 9.26
C PRO A 33 13.14 -5.36 7.97
N ALA A 34 12.34 -6.12 7.22
CA ALA A 34 12.76 -6.82 6.01
C ALA A 34 12.67 -5.97 4.72
N VAL A 35 12.13 -4.75 4.76
CA VAL A 35 12.05 -3.83 3.59
C VAL A 35 13.36 -3.75 2.77
N PRO A 36 14.58 -3.68 3.36
CA PRO A 36 15.80 -3.65 2.58
C PRO A 36 16.05 -4.89 1.70
N LEU A 37 15.42 -6.04 1.98
CA LEU A 37 15.57 -7.26 1.22
C LEU A 37 14.76 -7.26 -0.08
N SER A 38 13.57 -6.64 -0.09
CA SER A 38 12.76 -6.50 -1.29
C SER A 38 13.17 -5.28 -2.13
N GLY A 39 13.81 -4.28 -1.51
CA GLY A 39 14.16 -3.02 -2.15
C GLY A 39 12.94 -2.13 -2.44
N CYS A 40 11.77 -2.44 -1.89
CA CYS A 40 10.53 -1.70 -2.08
C CYS A 40 9.83 -1.42 -0.76
N ASN A 41 9.37 -0.18 -0.58
CA ASN A 41 8.44 0.15 0.51
C ASN A 41 7.19 -0.72 0.43
N ASP A 42 6.53 -0.89 1.58
CA ASP A 42 5.20 -1.47 1.63
C ASP A 42 4.19 -0.69 0.79
N GLY A 43 3.06 -1.31 0.50
CA GLY A 43 2.13 -0.79 -0.49
C GLY A 43 0.89 -1.62 -0.69
N LEU A 44 0.21 -1.36 -1.81
CA LEU A 44 -0.95 -2.10 -2.26
C LEU A 44 -0.74 -2.55 -3.71
N TRP A 45 -0.98 -3.84 -3.96
CA TRP A 45 -0.92 -4.46 -5.27
C TRP A 45 -2.30 -4.98 -5.67
N ALA A 46 -2.64 -4.81 -6.94
CA ALA A 46 -3.79 -5.46 -7.57
C ALA A 46 -3.33 -6.73 -8.28
N LEU A 47 -4.05 -7.82 -8.06
CA LEU A 47 -3.85 -9.12 -8.69
C LEU A 47 -5.08 -9.47 -9.51
N GLU A 48 -4.86 -9.74 -10.79
CA GLU A 48 -5.89 -10.28 -11.68
C GLU A 48 -6.23 -11.72 -11.30
N THR A 49 -7.51 -12.05 -11.24
CA THR A 49 -8.01 -13.35 -10.75
C THR A 49 -8.63 -14.21 -11.86
N SER A 50 -8.91 -13.63 -13.02
CA SER A 50 -9.57 -14.27 -14.16
C SER A 50 -8.84 -14.02 -15.48
N ASP A 51 -9.32 -14.73 -16.51
CA ASP A 51 -8.94 -14.55 -17.91
C ASP A 51 -7.44 -14.73 -18.18
N GLU A 52 -6.99 -14.20 -19.31
CA GLU A 52 -5.61 -14.30 -19.78
C GLU A 52 -4.59 -13.66 -18.83
N LEU A 53 -5.03 -12.76 -17.94
CA LEU A 53 -4.13 -12.05 -17.02
C LEU A 53 -4.08 -12.69 -15.62
N ARG A 54 -4.78 -13.80 -15.37
CA ARG A 54 -4.87 -14.43 -14.04
C ARG A 54 -3.49 -14.63 -13.42
N GLY A 55 -3.30 -14.07 -12.23
CA GLY A 55 -2.04 -14.10 -11.48
C GLY A 55 -1.06 -12.99 -11.85
N MET A 56 -1.44 -12.03 -12.69
CA MET A 56 -0.67 -10.82 -12.95
C MET A 56 -0.82 -9.84 -11.79
N GLY A 57 0.31 -9.49 -11.17
CA GLY A 57 0.38 -8.49 -10.10
C GLY A 57 0.77 -7.12 -10.65
N LYS A 58 0.15 -6.07 -10.14
CA LYS A 58 0.50 -4.68 -10.43
C LYS A 58 0.53 -3.86 -9.16
N MET A 59 1.66 -3.23 -8.90
CA MET A 59 1.75 -2.23 -7.83
C MET A 59 0.85 -1.05 -8.15
N PHE A 60 -0.02 -0.71 -7.22
CA PHE A 60 -0.98 0.37 -7.35
C PHE A 60 -0.62 1.56 -6.46
N TYR A 61 -0.18 1.29 -5.23
CA TYR A 61 0.20 2.32 -4.26
C TYR A 61 1.49 1.94 -3.52
N ARG A 62 2.35 2.92 -3.27
CA ARG A 62 3.53 2.79 -2.40
C ARG A 62 3.34 3.64 -1.16
N ALA A 63 3.56 3.05 0.00
CA ALA A 63 3.46 3.73 1.28
C ALA A 63 4.61 4.73 1.49
N PRO A 64 4.40 5.76 2.33
CA PRO A 64 5.48 6.60 2.85
C PRO A 64 6.58 5.77 3.52
N SER A 65 7.78 6.32 3.61
CA SER A 65 8.91 5.63 4.24
C SER A 65 8.61 5.27 5.70
N GLY A 66 8.86 4.02 6.07
CA GLY A 66 8.59 3.50 7.41
C GLY A 66 7.12 3.21 7.71
N ALA A 67 6.24 3.31 6.71
CA ALA A 67 4.83 2.95 6.81
C ALA A 67 4.56 1.60 6.15
N GLU A 68 3.44 1.00 6.53
CA GLU A 68 2.77 -0.10 5.83
C GLU A 68 1.38 0.35 5.33
N VAL A 69 0.76 -0.49 4.49
CA VAL A 69 -0.64 -0.32 4.10
C VAL A 69 -1.48 -1.40 4.78
N SER A 70 -2.64 -1.00 5.31
CA SER A 70 -3.59 -1.91 5.94
C SER A 70 -5.03 -1.57 5.59
N GLY A 71 -5.91 -2.56 5.76
CA GLY A 71 -7.37 -2.40 5.68
C GLY A 71 -7.90 -1.77 4.38
N PRO A 72 -7.49 -2.24 3.19
CA PRO A 72 -8.06 -1.75 1.94
C PRO A 72 -9.56 -2.03 1.88
N CYS A 73 -10.36 -1.03 1.51
CA CYS A 73 -11.82 -1.14 1.43
C CYS A 73 -12.35 -0.37 0.24
N PHE A 74 -13.18 -1.01 -0.58
CA PHE A 74 -13.82 -0.38 -1.74
C PHE A 74 -15.24 0.07 -1.40
N THR A 75 -15.67 1.19 -1.98
CA THR A 75 -17.11 1.46 -2.09
C THR A 75 -17.78 0.43 -3.01
N PRO A 76 -19.08 0.15 -2.85
CA PRO A 76 -19.78 -0.84 -3.67
C PRO A 76 -19.73 -0.57 -5.18
N ASP A 77 -19.65 0.70 -5.59
CA ASP A 77 -19.50 1.12 -6.99
C ASP A 77 -18.06 0.96 -7.54
N GLY A 78 -17.09 0.72 -6.66
CA GLY A 78 -15.67 0.58 -7.00
C GLY A 78 -14.98 1.89 -7.37
N GLU A 79 -15.60 3.05 -7.12
CA GLU A 79 -15.04 4.36 -7.48
C GLU A 79 -14.13 4.96 -6.40
N ASN A 80 -14.22 4.46 -5.17
CA ASN A 80 -13.40 4.90 -4.05
C ASN A 80 -12.73 3.71 -3.39
N LEU A 81 -11.42 3.84 -3.17
CA LEU A 81 -10.62 2.91 -2.40
C LEU A 81 -10.11 3.61 -1.15
N PHE A 82 -10.50 3.15 0.02
CA PHE A 82 -9.94 3.57 1.30
C PHE A 82 -8.77 2.65 1.66
N ILE A 83 -7.65 3.24 2.09
CA ILE A 83 -6.52 2.50 2.66
C ILE A 83 -6.05 3.19 3.94
N ALA A 84 -5.63 2.42 4.93
CA ALA A 84 -4.95 2.93 6.10
C ALA A 84 -3.44 2.89 5.88
N VAL A 85 -2.78 4.03 6.06
CA VAL A 85 -1.31 4.12 6.14
C VAL A 85 -0.94 4.06 7.63
N GLN A 86 -0.32 2.96 8.06
CA GLN A 86 0.06 2.78 9.47
C GLN A 86 1.48 3.26 9.74
N HIS A 87 1.68 3.77 10.97
CA HIS A 87 2.97 4.19 11.55
C HIS A 87 3.98 4.85 10.58
N PRO A 88 3.59 5.88 9.80
CA PRO A 88 4.52 6.52 8.88
C PRO A 88 5.74 7.06 9.63
N GLY A 89 6.92 6.83 9.06
CA GLY A 89 8.16 7.31 9.63
C GLY A 89 8.79 6.39 10.68
N ASP A 90 8.27 5.17 10.90
CA ASP A 90 8.94 4.20 11.77
C ASP A 90 10.39 3.98 11.33
N SER A 91 11.24 3.77 12.32
CA SER A 91 12.62 3.34 12.16
C SER A 91 12.77 1.95 11.51
N MET A 92 11.70 1.14 11.47
CA MET A 92 11.68 -0.28 11.10
C MET A 92 12.52 -1.13 12.06
N ARG A 93 12.70 -0.65 13.31
CA ARG A 93 13.42 -1.34 14.39
C ARG A 93 12.60 -1.26 15.67
N PRO A 94 12.25 -2.41 16.28
CA PRO A 94 11.47 -2.42 17.52
C PRO A 94 12.08 -1.56 18.61
N GLY A 95 11.27 -0.68 19.20
CA GLY A 95 11.66 0.16 20.35
C GLY A 95 12.58 1.35 20.04
N VAL A 96 12.85 1.66 18.76
CA VAL A 96 13.77 2.75 18.36
C VAL A 96 13.05 3.95 17.74
N ALA A 97 11.78 3.82 17.38
CA ALA A 97 11.01 4.89 16.77
C ALA A 97 10.91 6.12 17.70
N ARG A 98 11.27 7.28 17.17
CA ARG A 98 11.14 8.59 17.83
C ARG A 98 10.62 9.62 16.84
N VAL A 99 9.83 10.58 17.33
CA VAL A 99 9.24 11.64 16.51
C VAL A 99 10.33 12.46 15.83
N GLU A 100 11.39 12.80 16.56
CA GLU A 100 12.46 13.68 16.10
C GLU A 100 13.24 13.03 14.95
N THR A 101 13.43 11.72 15.00
CA THR A 101 14.19 10.94 14.01
C THR A 101 13.30 10.18 13.03
N ALA A 102 12.02 10.50 12.93
CA ALA A 102 11.11 9.78 12.04
C ALA A 102 11.53 9.97 10.57
N ARG A 103 11.41 8.89 9.78
CA ARG A 103 11.90 8.84 8.39
C ARG A 103 11.11 9.71 7.41
N THR A 104 9.93 10.15 7.80
CA THR A 104 9.08 11.07 7.04
C THR A 104 8.37 12.01 8.00
N ARG A 105 7.67 12.99 7.45
CA ARG A 105 6.71 13.86 8.15
C ARG A 105 5.32 13.78 7.52
N TRP A 106 5.05 12.70 6.79
CA TRP A 106 3.76 12.44 6.17
C TRP A 106 2.63 12.40 7.23
N PRO A 107 1.42 12.94 6.93
CA PRO A 107 1.01 13.49 5.63
C PRO A 107 1.32 14.96 5.43
N ASP A 108 1.63 15.70 6.49
CA ASP A 108 1.70 17.16 6.46
C ASP A 108 3.02 17.71 5.88
N PHE A 109 4.08 16.90 5.97
CA PHE A 109 5.45 17.28 5.59
C PHE A 109 5.98 18.52 6.34
N ASP A 110 5.44 18.79 7.52
CA ASP A 110 5.91 19.83 8.43
C ASP A 110 6.88 19.22 9.46
N ASN A 111 8.05 19.84 9.61
CA ASN A 111 9.09 19.39 10.54
C ASN A 111 8.67 19.48 12.02
N ASN A 112 7.72 20.36 12.35
CA ASN A 112 7.24 20.55 13.72
C ASN A 112 6.04 19.66 14.06
N THR A 113 5.53 18.90 13.10
CA THR A 113 4.37 18.02 13.27
C THR A 113 4.83 16.56 13.23
N PRO A 114 4.49 15.72 14.22
CA PRO A 114 4.84 14.30 14.17
C PRO A 114 4.17 13.63 12.96
N PRO A 115 4.77 12.58 12.38
CA PRO A 115 4.07 11.77 11.37
C PRO A 115 2.76 11.21 11.94
N ARG A 116 1.73 11.11 11.11
CA ARG A 116 0.40 10.69 11.56
C ARG A 116 -0.11 9.53 10.72
N PRO A 117 -0.43 8.37 11.33
CA PRO A 117 -1.24 7.37 10.65
C PRO A 117 -2.53 8.02 10.14
N SER A 118 -2.96 7.66 8.95
CA SER A 118 -4.16 8.26 8.35
C SER A 118 -4.84 7.28 7.41
N VAL A 119 -6.17 7.40 7.34
CA VAL A 119 -6.95 6.78 6.26
C VAL A 119 -6.95 7.74 5.09
N VAL A 120 -6.58 7.26 3.91
CA VAL A 120 -6.67 8.01 2.66
C VAL A 120 -7.71 7.39 1.75
N VAL A 121 -8.41 8.25 1.02
CA VAL A 121 -9.28 7.85 -0.08
C VAL A 121 -8.53 8.05 -1.39
N VAL A 122 -8.43 7.00 -2.18
CA VAL A 122 -7.92 7.04 -3.56
C VAL A 122 -9.13 7.13 -4.48
N GLN A 123 -9.07 8.08 -5.41
CA GLN A 123 -10.11 8.34 -6.40
C GLN A 123 -9.47 8.55 -7.77
N ARG A 124 -10.16 8.10 -8.83
CA ARG A 124 -9.75 8.41 -10.19
C ARG A 124 -10.07 9.88 -10.49
N LYS A 125 -9.10 10.62 -11.05
CA LYS A 125 -9.34 12.00 -11.52
C LYS A 125 -10.40 11.97 -12.63
N GLY A 126 -11.45 12.76 -12.47
CA GLY A 126 -12.61 12.77 -13.37
C GLY A 126 -13.63 11.66 -13.09
N GLY A 127 -13.52 10.93 -11.97
CA GLY A 127 -14.48 9.90 -11.54
C GLY A 127 -14.28 8.55 -12.23
N GLY A 128 -15.16 7.60 -11.87
CA GLY A 128 -15.15 6.23 -12.35
C GLY A 128 -14.33 5.27 -11.49
N LYS A 129 -14.37 4.00 -11.89
CA LYS A 129 -13.77 2.88 -11.15
C LYS A 129 -12.25 3.04 -10.97
N ILE A 130 -11.75 2.58 -9.83
CA ILE A 130 -10.33 2.63 -9.46
C ILE A 130 -9.44 1.79 -10.39
N ALA A 131 -9.94 0.63 -10.82
CA ALA A 131 -9.31 -0.26 -11.78
C ALA A 131 -10.35 -0.93 -12.65
#